data_AF-A0A354C3F7-F1
#
_entry.id   AF-A0A354C3F7-F1
#
_cell.length_a   1.000
_cell.length_b   1.000
_cell.length_c   1.000
_cell.angle_alpha   90.00
_cell.angle_beta   90.00
_cell.angle_gamma   90.00
#
_symmetry.space_group_name_H-M   'P 1'
#
loop_
_entity.id
_entity.type
_entity.pdbx_description
1 polymer ?
#
loop_
_entity_poly.entity_id
_entity_poly.type
_entity_poly.pdbx_seq_one_letter_code
_entity_poly.pdbx_strand_id
1 'polypeptide(L)' 'MSEDMKIRKANIRLTDGSHVKGNVNIKDQDRLSDLLNTGADPFIVLFNATIPGGLSGKVVFVSKSQILWICPEE' A
#
# COMPACT_ATOMS: atom_id res chain seq x y z
N MET A 1 -22.55 -10.85 -3.44
CA MET A 1 -22.25 -9.41 -3.59
C MET A 1 -20.74 -9.32 -3.75
N SER A 2 -20.24 -8.88 -4.89
CA SER A 2 -18.82 -8.54 -5.02
C SER A 2 -18.60 -7.26 -4.22
N GLU A 3 -17.75 -7.30 -3.18
CA GLU A 3 -17.26 -6.08 -2.54
C GLU A 3 -16.62 -5.19 -3.62
N ASP A 4 -17.13 -3.97 -3.78
CA ASP A 4 -16.52 -3.00 -4.68
C ASP A 4 -15.11 -2.68 -4.20
N MET A 5 -14.11 -2.97 -5.04
CA MET A 5 -12.72 -2.62 -4.72
C MET A 5 -12.56 -1.09 -4.77
N LYS A 6 -12.40 -0.45 -3.62
CA LYS A 6 -11.93 0.94 -3.55
C LYS A 6 -10.42 0.96 -3.75
N ILE A 7 -9.97 1.20 -4.97
CA ILE A 7 -8.54 1.21 -5.33
C ILE A 7 -7.96 2.63 -5.18
N ARG A 8 -6.79 2.73 -4.55
CA ARG A 8 -5.96 3.94 -4.50
C ARG A 8 -4.54 3.63 -4.93
N LYS A 9 -3.95 4.49 -5.74
CA LYS A 9 -2.53 4.41 -6.09
C LYS A 9 -1.73 5.06 -4.97
N ALA A 10 -0.73 4.34 -4.45
CA ALA A 10 0.08 4.78 -3.32
C ALA A 10 1.56 4.73 -3.66
N ASN A 11 2.28 5.71 -3.13
CA ASN A 11 3.73 5.75 -3.06
C ASN A 11 4.15 5.62 -1.59
N ILE A 12 4.94 4.60 -1.29
CA ILE A 12 5.40 4.28 0.06
C ILE A 12 6.91 4.48 0.12
N ARG A 13 7.38 5.17 1.15
CA ARG A 13 8.79 5.19 1.54
C ARG A 13 8.99 4.29 2.74
N LEU A 14 9.97 3.40 2.64
CA LEU A 14 10.38 2.56 3.75
C LEU A 14 11.50 3.21 4.57
N THR A 15 11.67 2.73 5.80
CA THR A 15 12.72 3.15 6.74
C THR A 15 14.14 2.91 6.21
N ASP A 16 14.33 1.93 5.33
CA ASP A 16 15.60 1.63 4.64
C ASP A 16 15.91 2.59 3.47
N GLY A 17 14.99 3.50 3.15
CA GLY A 17 15.13 4.45 2.05
C GLY A 17 14.75 3.90 0.67
N SER A 18 14.18 2.71 0.58
CA SER A 18 13.54 2.24 -0.65
C SER A 18 12.15 2.87 -0.82
N HIS A 19 11.64 2.83 -2.07
CA HIS A 19 10.28 3.26 -2.38
C HIS A 19 9.50 2.09 -2.97
N VAL A 20 8.23 1.94 -2.61
CA VAL A 20 7.32 0.98 -3.23
C VAL A 20 6.13 1.74 -3.79
N LYS A 21 5.87 1.59 -5.08
CA LYS A 21 4.69 2.18 -5.72
C LYS A 21 3.73 1.08 -6.11
N GLY A 22 2.44 1.29 -5.96
CA GLY A 22 1.45 0.28 -6.37
C GLY A 22 0.03 0.69 -6.03
N ASN A 23 -0.89 -0.24 -6.27
CA ASN A 23 -2.30 -0.05 -5.96
C ASN A 23 -2.62 -0.72 -4.62
N VAL A 24 -3.40 -0.05 -3.80
CA VAL A 24 -3.91 -0.54 -2.52
C VAL A 24 -5.42 -0.61 -2.59
N ASN A 25 -6.00 -1.70 -2.10
CA ASN A 25 -7.43 -1.77 -1.84
C ASN A 25 -7.72 -1.21 -0.45
N ILE A 26 -8.38 -0.05 -0.37
CA ILE A 26 -8.77 0.55 0.92
C ILE A 26 -10.04 -0.08 1.50
N LYS A 27 -10.61 -1.10 0.84
CA LYS A 27 -11.80 -1.85 1.27
C LYS A 27 -12.96 -0.89 1.57
N ASP A 28 -13.58 -1.00 2.74
CA ASP A 28 -14.67 -0.13 3.19
C ASP A 28 -14.19 1.25 3.66
N GLN A 29 -12.89 1.46 3.80
CA GLN A 29 -12.34 2.72 4.30
C GLN A 29 -12.51 3.86 3.28
N ASP A 30 -12.57 5.08 3.78
CA ASP A 30 -12.63 6.27 2.93
C ASP A 30 -11.24 6.83 2.62
N ARG A 31 -10.26 6.61 3.50
CA ARG A 31 -8.89 7.11 3.36
C ARG A 31 -7.85 6.04 3.59
N LEU A 32 -6.68 6.27 2.99
CA LEU A 32 -5.49 5.44 3.19
C LEU A 32 -4.99 5.50 4.64
N SER A 33 -5.16 6.65 5.31
CA SER A 33 -4.87 6.81 6.75
C SER A 33 -5.70 5.86 7.61
N ASP A 34 -6.96 5.64 7.24
CA ASP A 34 -7.87 4.82 8.02
C ASP A 34 -7.45 3.35 7.88
N LEU A 35 -7.08 2.91 6.67
CA LEU A 35 -6.50 1.58 6.45
C LEU A 35 -5.21 1.32 7.27
N LEU A 36 -4.37 2.34 7.47
CA LEU A 36 -3.14 2.23 8.24
C LEU A 36 -3.42 2.03 9.73
N ASN A 37 -4.32 2.85 10.27
CA ASN A 37 -4.61 2.91 11.70
C ASN A 37 -5.66 1.89 12.15
N THR A 38 -6.38 1.27 11.21
CA THR A 38 -7.42 0.29 11.51
C THR A 38 -6.93 -1.13 11.22
N GLY A 39 -7.43 -2.09 12.02
CA GLY A 39 -7.15 -3.51 11.86
C GLY A 39 -5.89 -4.00 12.56
N ALA A 40 -5.88 -5.27 12.94
CA ALA A 40 -4.74 -5.94 13.55
C ALA A 40 -3.68 -6.39 12.53
N ASP A 41 -3.98 -6.27 11.23
CA ASP A 41 -3.08 -6.70 10.16
C ASP A 41 -1.80 -5.85 10.15
N PRO A 42 -0.61 -6.44 10.34
CA PRO A 42 0.65 -5.71 10.41
C PRO A 42 1.18 -5.33 9.02
N PHE A 43 0.46 -5.64 7.94
CA PHE A 43 0.89 -5.44 6.55
C PHE A 43 -0.11 -4.61 5.76
N ILE A 44 0.42 -3.89 4.77
CA ILE A 44 -0.34 -3.35 3.63
C ILE A 44 -0.02 -4.20 2.42
N VAL A 45 -1.03 -4.53 1.64
CA VAL A 45 -0.88 -5.27 0.39
C VAL A 45 -0.95 -4.29 -0.78
N LEU A 46 0.13 -4.23 -1.56
CA LEU A 46 0.16 -3.52 -2.83
C LEU A 46 0.09 -4.53 -3.98
N PHE A 47 -0.75 -4.28 -4.96
CA PHE A 47 -0.80 -5.03 -6.22
C PHE A 47 -0.38 -4.15 -7.39
N ASN A 48 0.07 -4.79 -8.48
CA ASN A 48 0.77 -4.12 -9.58
C ASN A 48 1.90 -3.22 -9.06
N ALA A 49 2.62 -3.69 -8.05
CA ALA A 49 3.63 -2.91 -7.36
C ALA A 49 4.95 -2.90 -8.13
N THR A 50 5.67 -1.79 -8.00
CA THR A 50 7.00 -1.54 -8.54
C THR A 50 7.95 -1.27 -7.38
N ILE A 51 9.02 -2.06 -7.30
CA ILE A 51 10.11 -1.92 -6.34
C ILE A 51 11.41 -1.59 -7.12
N PRO A 52 12.28 -0.71 -6.59
CA PRO A 52 13.65 -0.52 -7.09
C PRO A 52 14.37 -1.86 -7.29
N GLY A 53 15.09 -1.99 -8.39
CA GLY A 53 15.74 -3.26 -8.77
C GLY A 53 14.97 -4.09 -9.81
N GLY A 54 13.91 -3.54 -10.42
CA GLY A 54 13.27 -4.10 -11.61
C GLY A 54 12.09 -5.04 -11.36
N LEU A 55 11.65 -5.19 -10.12
CA LEU A 55 10.47 -5.98 -9.78
C LEU A 55 9.21 -5.13 -9.99
N SER A 56 8.55 -5.32 -11.14
CA SER A 56 7.29 -4.67 -11.49
C SER A 56 6.17 -5.70 -11.66
N GLY A 57 4.91 -5.27 -11.45
CA GLY A 57 3.73 -6.11 -11.62
C GLY A 57 3.56 -7.20 -10.56
N LYS A 58 4.20 -7.03 -9.39
CA LYS A 58 4.11 -8.01 -8.30
C LYS A 58 3.07 -7.61 -7.26
N VAL A 59 2.64 -8.59 -6.46
CA VAL A 59 1.97 -8.36 -5.20
C VAL A 59 3.03 -8.28 -4.12
N VAL A 60 2.98 -7.23 -3.30
CA VAL A 60 3.99 -6.93 -2.27
C VAL A 60 3.28 -6.69 -0.95
N PHE A 61 3.76 -7.35 0.10
CA PHE A 61 3.31 -7.16 1.47
C PHE A 61 4.33 -6.26 2.17
N VAL A 62 3.92 -5.05 2.54
CA VAL A 62 4.77 -4.08 3.22
C VAL A 62 4.38 -4.04 4.69
N SER A 63 5.34 -4.25 5.59
CA SER A 63 5.08 -4.12 7.02
C SER A 63 4.81 -2.66 7.39
N LYS A 64 3.69 -2.41 8.11
CA LYS A 64 3.31 -1.07 8.56
C LYS A 64 4.40 -0.42 9.44
N SER A 65 5.14 -1.21 10.22
CA SER A 65 6.23 -0.71 11.09
C SER A 65 7.47 -0.24 10.33
N GLN A 66 7.61 -0.61 9.05
CA GLN A 66 8.71 -0.21 8.19
C GLN A 66 8.33 0.96 7.27
N ILE A 67 7.09 1.44 7.34
CA ILE A 67 6.63 2.58 6.55
C ILE A 67 7.07 3.86 7.25
N LEU A 68 7.90 4.65 6.57
CA LEU A 68 8.23 5.99 7.01
C LEU A 68 7.10 6.97 6.66
N TRP A 69 6.60 6.88 5.43
CA TRP A 69 5.42 7.61 5.00
C TRP A 69 4.76 6.91 3.81
N ILE A 70 3.48 7.21 3.61
CA ILE A 70 2.70 6.77 2.46
C ILE A 70 1.87 7.94 1.96
N CYS A 71 1.87 8.15 0.65
CA CYS A 71 1.17 9.25 -0.01
C CYS A 71 0.36 8.72 -1.19
N PRO A 72 -0.91 9.11 -1.36
CA PRO A 72 -1.64 8.83 -2.60
C PRO A 72 -0.99 9.56 -3.79
N GLU A 73 -1.00 8.96 -4.98
CA GLU A 73 -0.53 9.60 -6.23
C GLU A 73 -1.64 10.38 -6.97
N GLU A 74 -2.72 10.77 -6.28
CA GLU A 74 -3.78 11.64 -6.82
C GLU A 74 -3.34 13.11 -6.93
#